data_AF-A0A1Q9NQC2-F1
#
_entry.id   AF-A0A1Q9NQC2-F1
#
_cell.length_a   1.000
_cell.length_b   1.000
_cell.length_c   1.000
_cell.angle_alpha   90.00
_cell.angle_beta   90.00
_cell.angle_gamma   90.00
#
_symmetry.space_group_name_H-M   'P 1'
#
loop_
_entity.id
_entity.type
_entity.pdbx_description
1 polymer ?
#
loop_
_entity_poly.entity_id
_entity_poly.type
_entity_poly.pdbx_seq_one_letter_code
_entity_poly.pdbx_strand_id
1 'polypeptide(L)'
;MTFVKTILSDLDLMEIQYDEHYDPGGNLLFELYIRDSGNPLMIYSSQNPYNVLITFSVNYSHPNLTNIDIFERLKLKSQFKELGSKLMMRHILRLEENSIIFTIGIILNSKYYSPNELKPAIENLMKSYDLVMKQAIAIIQEL
;
A
#
# COMPACT_ATOMS: atom_id res chain seq x y z
N MET A 1 -26.32 2.86 -6.59
CA MET A 1 -25.05 2.13 -6.82
C MET A 1 -24.06 2.60 -5.77
N THR A 2 -23.42 1.71 -5.00
CA THR A 2 -22.38 2.12 -4.04
C THR A 2 -21.12 2.51 -4.81
N PHE A 3 -20.34 3.50 -4.33
CA PHE A 3 -19.15 3.97 -5.06
C PHE A 3 -18.14 2.84 -5.30
N VAL A 4 -18.03 1.90 -4.36
CA VAL A 4 -17.22 0.68 -4.54
C VAL A 4 -17.64 -0.13 -5.78
N LYS A 5 -18.94 -0.27 -6.07
CA LYS A 5 -19.40 -0.98 -7.28
C LYS A 5 -18.99 -0.27 -8.57
N THR A 6 -18.94 1.07 -8.55
CA THR A 6 -18.40 1.84 -9.69
C THR A 6 -16.93 1.50 -9.90
N ILE A 7 -16.11 1.52 -8.83
CA ILE A 7 -14.69 1.17 -8.91
C ILE A 7 -14.49 -0.25 -9.45
N LEU A 8 -15.23 -1.24 -8.95
CA LEU A 8 -15.11 -2.63 -9.41
C LEU A 8 -15.50 -2.78 -10.89
N SER A 9 -16.57 -2.12 -11.32
CA SER A 9 -16.97 -2.14 -12.73
C SER A 9 -15.90 -1.52 -13.63
N ASP A 10 -15.25 -0.45 -13.17
CA ASP A 10 -14.15 0.18 -13.91
C ASP A 10 -12.89 -0.72 -13.93
N LEU A 11 -12.61 -1.47 -12.86
CA LEU A 11 -11.53 -2.46 -12.83
C LEU A 11 -11.79 -3.63 -13.78
N ASP A 12 -13.03 -4.12 -13.84
CA ASP A 12 -13.45 -5.17 -14.78
C ASP A 12 -13.23 -4.72 -16.24
N LEU A 13 -13.60 -3.47 -16.56
CA LEU A 13 -13.37 -2.87 -17.87
C LEU A 13 -11.87 -2.70 -18.20
N MET A 14 -11.02 -2.61 -17.19
CA MET A 14 -9.56 -2.52 -17.32
C MET A 14 -8.88 -3.90 -17.30
N GLU A 15 -9.64 -5.00 -17.21
CA GLU A 15 -9.15 -6.38 -17.11
C GLU A 15 -8.22 -6.60 -15.89
N ILE A 16 -8.42 -5.85 -14.80
CA ILE A 16 -7.66 -6.03 -13.57
C ILE A 16 -8.36 -7.10 -12.72
N GLN A 17 -7.69 -8.23 -12.50
CA GLN A 17 -8.22 -9.30 -11.66
C GLN A 17 -8.22 -8.92 -10.18
N TYR A 18 -9.29 -9.31 -9.48
CA TYR A 18 -9.41 -9.19 -8.03
C TYR A 18 -10.20 -10.34 -7.41
N ASP A 19 -9.89 -10.64 -6.15
CA ASP A 19 -10.64 -11.56 -5.30
C ASP A 19 -11.44 -10.80 -4.24
N GLU A 20 -12.63 -11.30 -3.90
CA GLU A 20 -13.51 -10.72 -2.88
C GLU A 20 -13.35 -11.46 -1.55
N HIS A 21 -13.14 -10.71 -0.47
CA HIS A 21 -12.96 -11.24 0.88
C HIS A 21 -13.82 -10.49 1.90
N TYR A 22 -14.07 -11.15 3.03
CA TYR A 22 -14.68 -10.54 4.20
C TYR A 22 -13.70 -10.56 5.35
N ASP A 23 -13.49 -9.41 5.99
CA ASP A 23 -12.72 -9.36 7.23
C ASP A 23 -13.51 -10.00 8.39
N PRO A 24 -12.87 -10.30 9.55
CA PRO A 24 -13.57 -10.84 10.71
C PRO A 24 -14.67 -9.94 11.28
N GLY A 25 -14.68 -8.65 10.92
CA GLY A 25 -15.73 -7.69 11.26
C GLY A 25 -16.88 -7.65 10.25
N GLY A 26 -16.85 -8.46 9.20
CA GLY A 26 -17.84 -8.50 8.13
C GLY A 26 -17.69 -7.39 7.08
N ASN A 27 -16.59 -6.64 7.08
CA ASN A 27 -16.33 -5.64 6.06
C ASN A 27 -15.84 -6.30 4.76
N LEU A 28 -16.32 -5.76 3.65
CA LEU A 28 -15.96 -6.22 2.32
C LEU A 28 -14.59 -5.66 1.88
N LEU A 29 -13.75 -6.56 1.41
CA LEU A 29 -12.38 -6.31 0.95
C LEU A 29 -12.23 -6.86 -0.46
N PHE A 30 -11.47 -6.16 -1.30
CA PHE A 30 -11.08 -6.69 -2.61
C PHE A 30 -9.57 -6.72 -2.74
N GLU A 31 -9.03 -7.88 -3.10
CA GLU A 31 -7.61 -8.15 -3.29
C GLU A 31 -7.28 -8.09 -4.77
N LEU A 32 -6.58 -7.05 -5.21
CA LEU A 32 -6.16 -6.87 -6.60
C LEU A 32 -4.73 -7.39 -6.76
N TYR A 33 -4.53 -8.28 -7.72
CA TYR A 33 -3.22 -8.83 -8.03
C TYR A 33 -2.58 -8.04 -9.17
N ILE A 34 -2.03 -6.86 -8.83
CA ILE A 34 -1.34 -6.03 -9.81
C ILE A 34 0.14 -6.37 -9.77
N ARG A 35 0.58 -7.17 -10.76
CA ARG A 35 1.92 -7.81 -10.92
C ARG A 35 2.12 -9.09 -10.11
N ASP A 36 3.15 -9.85 -10.52
CA ASP A 36 3.80 -10.94 -9.76
C ASP A 36 4.53 -10.44 -8.50
N SER A 37 4.04 -9.37 -7.85
CA SER A 37 4.66 -8.78 -6.66
C SER A 37 4.44 -9.61 -5.38
N GLY A 38 3.60 -10.66 -5.48
CA GLY A 38 3.26 -11.56 -4.37
C GLY A 38 2.45 -10.91 -3.25
N ASN A 39 2.10 -9.62 -3.35
CA ASN A 39 1.31 -8.90 -2.36
C ASN A 39 0.06 -8.29 -3.05
N PRO A 40 -1.16 -8.51 -2.55
CA PRO A 40 -2.35 -7.92 -3.14
C PRO A 40 -2.51 -6.45 -2.75
N LEU A 41 -3.06 -5.65 -3.67
CA LEU A 41 -3.63 -4.34 -3.38
C LEU A 41 -5.02 -4.55 -2.75
N MET A 42 -5.25 -3.98 -1.57
CA MET A 42 -6.54 -4.07 -0.88
C MET A 42 -7.41 -2.86 -1.22
N ILE A 43 -8.66 -3.08 -1.62
CA ILE A 43 -9.71 -2.05 -1.68
C ILE A 43 -10.65 -2.23 -0.49
N TYR A 44 -10.82 -1.15 0.27
CA TYR A 44 -11.75 -1.07 1.39
C TYR A 44 -12.94 -0.19 1.03
N SER A 45 -14.15 -0.74 1.21
CA SER A 45 -15.35 0.07 1.31
C SER A 45 -15.35 0.74 2.69
N SER A 46 -15.07 2.05 2.74
CA SER A 46 -15.10 2.77 4.02
C SER A 46 -16.54 2.87 4.55
N GLN A 47 -16.71 3.17 5.84
CA GLN A 47 -18.03 3.52 6.41
C GLN A 47 -18.66 4.73 5.71
N ASN A 48 -17.87 5.54 4.99
CA ASN A 48 -18.36 6.61 4.15
C ASN A 48 -18.60 6.08 2.71
N PRO A 49 -19.86 6.03 2.23
CA PRO A 49 -20.18 5.45 0.93
C PRO A 49 -19.64 6.23 -0.27
N TYR A 50 -19.08 7.43 -0.04
CA TYR A 50 -18.48 8.29 -1.06
C TYR A 50 -16.96 8.13 -1.17
N ASN A 51 -16.34 7.36 -0.28
CA ASN A 51 -14.90 7.17 -0.26
C ASN A 51 -14.54 5.69 -0.39
N VAL A 52 -13.57 5.40 -1.24
CA VAL A 52 -12.95 4.09 -1.37
C VAL A 52 -11.47 4.25 -1.05
N LEU A 53 -10.95 3.40 -0.15
CA LEU A 53 -9.54 3.39 0.20
C LEU A 53 -8.88 2.24 -0.56
N ILE A 54 -7.86 2.54 -1.37
CA ILE A 54 -7.01 1.55 -2.03
C ILE A 54 -5.67 1.57 -1.32
N THR A 55 -5.20 0.44 -0.82
CA THR A 55 -3.89 0.32 -0.17
C THR A 55 -3.07 -0.80 -0.75
N PHE A 56 -1.76 -0.64 -0.75
CA PHE A 56 -0.80 -1.69 -1.01
C PHE A 56 0.05 -1.88 0.24
N SER A 57 0.16 -3.12 0.73
CA SER A 57 0.94 -3.46 1.92
C SER A 57 1.91 -4.57 1.62
N VAL A 58 3.17 -4.40 2.02
CA VAL A 58 4.21 -5.41 1.90
C VAL A 58 4.89 -5.62 3.23
N ASN A 59 5.09 -6.88 3.58
CA ASN A 59 5.91 -7.31 4.70
C ASN A 59 7.23 -7.87 4.15
N TYR A 60 8.27 -7.03 4.09
CA TYR A 60 9.55 -7.40 3.52
C TYR A 60 10.50 -7.92 4.61
N SER A 61 10.67 -9.25 4.67
CA SER A 61 11.63 -9.88 5.58
C SER A 61 13.07 -9.63 5.14
N HIS A 62 13.97 -9.29 6.07
CA HIS A 62 15.39 -9.09 5.77
C HIS A 62 16.30 -9.64 6.88
N PRO A 63 17.22 -10.57 6.57
CA PRO A 63 18.01 -11.29 7.60
C PRO A 63 18.92 -10.38 8.43
N ASN A 64 19.38 -9.25 7.88
CA ASN A 64 20.23 -8.31 8.63
C ASN A 64 19.46 -7.60 9.76
N LEU A 65 18.12 -7.52 9.71
CA LEU A 65 17.32 -6.85 10.74
C LEU A 65 17.23 -7.63 12.05
N THR A 66 17.54 -8.92 12.01
CA THR A 66 17.46 -9.82 13.17
C THR A 66 18.57 -9.56 14.19
N ASN A 67 19.70 -8.96 13.77
CA ASN A 67 20.91 -8.83 14.58
C ASN A 67 21.37 -7.36 14.81
N ILE A 68 20.59 -6.38 14.37
CA ILE A 68 20.90 -4.96 14.61
C ILE A 68 20.66 -4.59 16.07
N ASP A 69 21.59 -3.84 16.65
CA ASP A 69 21.45 -3.37 18.02
C ASP A 69 20.34 -2.31 18.16
N ILE A 70 20.00 -1.97 19.41
CA ILE A 70 18.91 -1.04 19.69
C ILE A 70 19.16 0.39 19.17
N PHE A 71 20.42 0.84 19.12
CA PHE A 71 20.79 2.17 18.65
C PHE A 71 20.71 2.26 17.12
N GLU A 72 21.21 1.24 16.41
CA GLU A 72 21.06 1.14 14.95
C GLU A 72 19.59 1.05 14.55
N ARG A 73 18.80 0.28 15.31
CA ARG A 73 17.36 0.17 15.11
C ARG A 73 16.64 1.50 15.31
N LEU A 74 17.04 2.32 16.29
CA LEU A 74 16.49 3.67 16.47
C LEU A 74 16.89 4.60 15.32
N LYS A 75 18.13 4.51 14.83
CA LYS A 75 18.61 5.28 13.67
C LYS A 75 17.81 4.93 12.41
N LEU A 76 17.62 3.65 12.12
CA LEU A 76 16.78 3.16 11.01
C LEU A 76 15.35 3.68 11.11
N LYS A 77 14.73 3.60 12.29
CA LYS A 77 13.37 4.13 12.50
C LYS A 77 13.28 5.62 12.18
N SER A 78 14.30 6.40 12.54
CA SER A 78 14.38 7.83 12.20
C SER A 78 14.49 8.05 10.69
N GLN A 79 15.41 7.32 10.01
CA GLN A 79 15.60 7.42 8.56
C GLN A 79 14.34 7.01 7.78
N PHE A 80 13.65 5.95 8.22
CA PHE A 80 12.39 5.52 7.62
C PHE A 80 11.27 6.53 7.83
N LYS A 81 11.20 7.17 9.00
CA LYS A 81 10.23 8.24 9.24
C LYS A 81 10.48 9.45 8.31
N GLU A 82 11.73 9.80 8.06
CA GLU A 82 12.09 10.85 7.10
C GLU A 82 11.79 10.44 5.65
N LEU A 83 12.03 9.19 5.29
CA LEU A 83 11.69 8.67 3.96
C LEU A 83 10.18 8.74 3.72
N GLY A 84 9.39 8.33 4.72
CA GLY A 84 7.93 8.42 4.68
C GLY A 84 7.42 9.84 4.52
N SER A 85 8.01 10.82 5.23
CA SER A 85 7.54 12.22 5.17
C SER A 85 7.66 12.86 3.78
N LYS A 86 8.48 12.29 2.88
CA LYS A 86 8.61 12.72 1.48
C LYS A 86 7.43 12.25 0.60
N LEU A 87 6.57 11.37 1.09
CA LEU A 87 5.41 10.85 0.37
C LEU A 87 4.20 11.78 0.55
N MET A 88 3.66 12.25 -0.57
CA MET A 88 2.44 13.09 -0.65
C MET A 88 1.14 12.28 -0.42
N MET A 89 1.22 11.08 0.16
CA MET A 89 0.10 10.14 0.29
C MET A 89 0.11 9.44 1.65
N ARG A 90 -1.04 8.89 2.06
CA ARG A 90 -1.13 8.16 3.34
C ARG A 90 -0.27 6.90 3.26
N HIS A 91 0.64 6.75 4.21
CA HIS A 91 1.54 5.61 4.27
C HIS A 91 1.84 5.23 5.71
N ILE A 92 2.31 4.00 5.90
CA ILE A 92 2.84 3.45 7.13
C ILE A 92 4.14 2.76 6.74
N LEU A 93 5.27 3.29 7.20
CA LEU A 93 6.57 2.61 7.10
C LEU A 93 7.03 2.28 8.52
N ARG A 94 7.14 1.00 8.84
CA ARG A 94 7.50 0.50 10.16
C ARG A 94 8.58 -0.57 10.06
N LEU A 95 9.42 -0.61 11.08
CA LEU A 95 10.45 -1.63 11.26
C LEU A 95 10.00 -2.57 12.38
N GLU A 96 9.78 -3.83 12.03
CA GLU A 96 9.48 -4.94 12.95
C GLU A 96 10.77 -5.70 13.31
N GLU A 97 10.68 -6.76 14.12
CA GLU A 97 11.86 -7.53 14.57
C GLU A 97 12.70 -8.05 13.40
N ASN A 98 12.11 -8.59 12.34
CA ASN A 98 12.82 -9.20 11.23
C ASN A 98 12.34 -8.73 9.85
N SER A 99 11.51 -7.70 9.80
CA SER A 99 10.92 -7.23 8.56
C SER A 99 10.63 -5.73 8.57
N ILE A 100 10.43 -5.21 7.36
CA ILE A 100 9.90 -3.87 7.11
C ILE A 100 8.45 -4.04 6.70
N ILE A 101 7.55 -3.38 7.42
CA ILE A 101 6.16 -3.24 6.99
C ILE A 101 6.03 -1.90 6.29
N PHE A 102 5.67 -1.94 5.02
CA PHE A 102 5.32 -0.74 4.27
C PHE A 102 3.91 -0.86 3.71
N THR A 103 3.03 0.04 4.13
CA THR A 103 1.69 0.23 3.59
C THR A 103 1.59 1.61 2.97
N ILE A 104 1.01 1.71 1.79
CA ILE A 104 0.74 2.98 1.12
C ILE A 104 -0.69 2.96 0.61
N GLY A 105 -1.39 4.10 0.62
CA GLY A 105 -2.77 4.12 0.15
C GLY A 105 -3.24 5.46 -0.39
N ILE A 106 -4.25 5.37 -1.25
CA ILE A 106 -4.98 6.49 -1.84
C ILE A 106 -6.44 6.41 -1.43
N ILE A 107 -7.03 7.57 -1.14
CA ILE A 107 -8.46 7.69 -0.92
C ILE A 107 -9.06 8.27 -2.20
N LEU A 108 -9.90 7.49 -2.87
CA LEU A 108 -10.71 7.95 -3.97
C LEU A 108 -12.02 8.52 -3.40
N ASN A 109 -12.47 9.64 -3.95
CA ASN A 109 -13.71 10.29 -3.56
C ASN A 109 -14.65 10.39 -4.77
N SER A 110 -15.90 9.97 -4.60
CA SER A 110 -16.87 9.87 -5.68
C SER A 110 -17.18 11.21 -6.38
N LYS A 111 -16.94 12.35 -5.72
CA LYS A 111 -17.17 13.68 -6.31
C LYS A 111 -16.10 14.09 -7.32
N TYR A 112 -14.88 13.55 -7.17
CA TYR A 112 -13.72 13.92 -7.97
C TYR A 112 -13.21 12.77 -8.83
N TYR A 113 -13.89 11.62 -8.78
CA TYR A 113 -13.44 10.41 -9.43
C TYR A 113 -13.79 10.41 -10.93
N SER A 114 -12.78 10.09 -11.74
CA SER A 114 -12.93 9.73 -13.14
C SER A 114 -12.30 8.35 -13.39
N PRO A 115 -12.96 7.44 -14.13
CA PRO A 115 -12.40 6.13 -14.47
C PRO A 115 -11.02 6.22 -15.15
N ASN A 116 -10.81 7.26 -15.97
CA ASN A 116 -9.55 7.50 -16.67
C ASN A 116 -8.38 7.82 -15.74
N GLU A 117 -8.65 8.17 -14.48
CA GLU A 117 -7.64 8.52 -13.48
C GLU A 117 -7.29 7.33 -12.57
N LEU A 118 -8.11 6.27 -12.55
CA LEU A 118 -7.94 5.13 -11.64
C LEU A 118 -6.64 4.37 -11.92
N LYS A 119 -6.43 3.93 -13.16
CA LYS A 119 -5.23 3.19 -13.55
C LYS A 119 -3.95 4.00 -13.34
N PRO A 120 -3.84 5.26 -13.79
CA PRO A 120 -2.70 6.11 -13.46
C PRO A 120 -2.46 6.29 -11.96
N ALA A 121 -3.52 6.43 -11.15
CA ALA A 121 -3.39 6.57 -9.70
C ALA A 121 -2.82 5.30 -9.04
N ILE A 122 -3.30 4.13 -9.44
CA ILE A 122 -2.78 2.83 -9.01
C ILE A 122 -1.33 2.66 -9.46
N GLU A 123 -0.99 2.96 -10.71
CA GLU A 123 0.38 2.87 -11.21
C GLU A 123 1.33 3.82 -10.47
N ASN A 124 0.88 5.03 -10.14
CA ASN A 124 1.66 6.00 -9.36
C ASN A 124 1.84 5.55 -7.90
N LEU A 125 0.83 4.91 -7.31
CA LEU A 125 0.94 4.27 -6.00
C LEU A 125 2.04 3.21 -6.00
N MET A 126 2.05 2.33 -7.02
CA MET A 126 3.03 1.27 -7.19
C MET A 126 4.45 1.80 -7.47
N LYS A 127 4.59 2.82 -8.31
CA LYS A 127 5.90 3.48 -8.55
C LYS A 127 6.45 4.13 -7.28
N SER A 128 5.57 4.76 -6.50
CA SER A 128 5.94 5.37 -5.22
C SER A 128 6.40 4.32 -4.22
N TYR A 129 5.73 3.18 -4.18
CA TYR A 129 6.17 2.00 -3.44
C TYR A 129 7.57 1.54 -3.86
N ASP A 130 7.78 1.26 -5.16
CA ASP A 130 9.04 0.71 -5.68
C ASP A 130 10.23 1.62 -5.30
N LEU A 131 10.02 2.94 -5.39
CA LEU A 131 11.03 3.94 -5.04
C LEU A 131 11.36 3.99 -3.55
N VAL A 132 10.35 3.91 -2.68
CA VAL A 132 10.53 3.91 -1.22
C VAL A 132 11.21 2.63 -0.78
N MET A 133 10.76 1.48 -1.27
CA MET A 133 11.36 0.21 -0.90
C MET A 133 12.80 0.09 -1.38
N LYS A 134 13.12 0.56 -2.58
CA LYS A 134 14.51 0.61 -3.06
C LYS A 134 15.41 1.43 -2.12
N GLN A 135 14.93 2.58 -1.64
CA GLN A 135 15.68 3.40 -0.69
C GLN A 135 15.78 2.75 0.69
N ALA A 136 14.69 2.17 1.20
CA ALA A 136 14.68 1.48 2.48
C ALA A 136 15.64 0.27 2.50
N ILE A 137 15.70 -0.50 1.41
CA ILE A 137 16.62 -1.62 1.25
C ILE A 137 18.07 -1.12 1.20
N ALA A 138 18.35 -0.05 0.44
CA ALA A 138 19.70 0.53 0.38
C ALA A 138 20.19 0.97 1.76
N ILE A 139 19.34 1.63 2.55
CA ILE A 139 19.65 2.03 3.93
C ILE A 139 20.01 0.82 4.81
N ILE A 140 19.33 -0.32 4.63
CA ILE A 140 19.63 -1.54 5.39
C ILE A 140 20.91 -2.22 4.91
N GLN A 141 21.24 -2.14 3.62
CA GLN A 141 22.45 -2.74 3.05
C GLN A 141 23.74 -1.99 3.43
N GLU A 142 23.61 -0.75 3.87
CA GLU A 142 24.72 0.09 4.36
C GLU A 142 25.05 -0.15 5.85
N LEU A 143 24.31 -1.04 6.54
CA LEU A 143 24.62 -1.55 7.88
C LEU A 143 25.55 -2.77 7.79
#